data_AF-A0A2C5XLK1-F1
#
_entry.id   AF-A0A2C5XLK1-F1
#
_cell.length_a   1.000
_cell.length_b   1.000
_cell.length_c   1.000
_cell.angle_alpha   90.00
_cell.angle_beta   90.00
_cell.angle_gamma   90.00
#
_symmetry.space_group_name_H-M   'P 1'
#
loop_
_entity.id
_entity.type
_entity.pdbx_description
1 polymer ?
#
loop_
_entity_poly.entity_id
_entity_poly.type
_entity_poly.pdbx_seq_one_letter_code
_entity_poly.pdbx_strand_id
1 'polypeptide(L)'
;MAPLAAAKLPYRDVNVRVTSDAYVFASPSSPDAPALVIDRPTGDVHLADAAQHAAKRTTRVSSVAGILGLIQLRLDKYAIVITKARPVGRLKGHLVYKLVAAEMLPMRERQIHDRDEDTFVNLIKTFLLRGPMYFSYSVDLTNSFQRQSQSDNAAPLWDRADDRFFFNKYLQSDLIDFRRRGSRSQPGSQPGVDAYILPCIFGMLEIRPTKFNKTPLTLVLISRRSRYRGGTRYFTRGVDEDGHVANYNETEQVVVLNDSSSGLGGFGGSSDMQSGRVDAEMQVMSYVQTRGSVPTYWAEINSLRYVPKLQVRSTETALAAAQKHFDEQIRLYGDNYLVNLVNQKGRECRVKESYEHMVQTLVTGPQEGHESDRLSEDKFTTIQAGARRQMFDRLHYVYFDYHNETKGLQMHRAYMLVDKLSDALAAQGYFRGIDTPAKVDGRVEVRALQTSVMRVNCMDCLDRTNVVQSMFARHMLDRILQEAGLMTRGASFRDVDPVFELLFRNLWADNADVVSSSYAGTGAMKTDVTRTGHRTRVGALQDARIGVTRYYLNNFRDVHPLPTGL
;
A
#
# COMPACT_ATOMS: atom_id res chain seq x y z
N MET A 1 -13.76 18.50 36.03
CA MET A 1 -13.70 18.50 34.56
C MET A 1 -14.14 17.12 34.09
N ALA A 2 -15.26 17.02 33.36
CA ALA A 2 -15.57 15.79 32.66
C ALA A 2 -14.41 15.48 31.69
N PRO A 3 -13.93 14.23 31.60
CA PRO A 3 -12.89 13.90 30.64
C PRO A 3 -13.41 14.24 29.25
N LEU A 4 -12.76 15.17 28.55
CA LEU A 4 -12.98 15.41 27.13
C LEU A 4 -12.93 14.05 26.44
N ALA A 5 -14.04 13.63 25.83
CA ALA A 5 -14.06 12.39 25.07
C ALA A 5 -12.96 12.49 24.01
N ALA A 6 -11.98 11.58 24.08
CA ALA A 6 -10.85 11.57 23.15
C ALA A 6 -11.37 11.54 21.71
N ALA A 7 -10.92 12.48 20.90
CA ALA A 7 -11.28 12.53 19.49
C ALA A 7 -10.75 11.28 18.79
N LYS A 8 -11.68 10.47 18.27
CA LYS A 8 -11.35 9.18 17.61
C LYS A 8 -10.81 9.36 16.19
N LEU A 9 -11.11 10.51 15.58
CA LEU A 9 -10.81 10.83 14.19
C LEU A 9 -9.90 12.06 14.12
N PRO A 10 -8.97 12.11 13.14
CA PRO A 10 -8.17 13.29 12.92
C PRO A 10 -8.98 14.53 12.54
N TYR A 11 -8.48 15.72 12.91
CA TYR A 11 -9.07 16.99 12.50
C TYR A 11 -9.04 17.15 10.98
N ARG A 12 -10.13 17.67 10.41
CA ARG A 12 -10.29 17.91 8.97
C ARG A 12 -9.74 19.26 8.53
N ASP A 13 -9.68 20.19 9.47
CA ASP A 13 -9.26 21.57 9.30
C ASP A 13 -8.29 21.91 10.44
N VAL A 14 -7.05 22.23 10.08
CA VAL A 14 -6.03 22.64 11.05
C VAL A 14 -5.43 23.95 10.58
N ASN A 15 -5.41 24.95 11.45
CA ASN A 15 -4.68 26.19 11.22
C ASN A 15 -3.37 26.15 12.01
N VAL A 16 -2.27 26.42 11.32
CA VAL A 16 -0.95 26.63 11.94
C VAL A 16 -0.72 28.14 12.10
N ARG A 17 -0.48 28.57 13.34
CA ARG A 17 0.00 29.90 13.68
C ARG A 17 1.50 29.82 13.96
N VAL A 18 2.27 30.65 13.28
CA VAL A 18 3.72 30.74 13.46
C VAL A 18 4.02 31.94 14.35
N THR A 19 4.67 31.69 15.49
CA THR A 19 5.27 32.71 16.35
C THR A 19 6.78 32.53 16.38
N SER A 20 7.52 33.48 16.96
CA SER A 20 8.98 33.36 17.11
C SER A 20 9.38 32.20 18.02
N ASP A 21 8.51 31.86 18.99
CA ASP A 21 8.75 30.88 20.04
C ASP A 21 8.02 29.54 19.85
N ALA A 22 7.05 29.43 18.94
CA ALA A 22 6.27 28.20 18.77
C ALA A 22 5.55 28.09 17.41
N TYR A 23 5.16 26.86 17.08
CA TYR A 23 4.13 26.54 16.11
C TYR A 23 2.87 26.07 16.83
N VAL A 24 1.74 26.75 16.63
CA VAL A 24 0.47 26.44 17.31
C VAL A 24 -0.54 25.92 16.29
N PHE A 25 -1.00 24.69 16.47
CA PHE A 25 -1.98 24.01 15.61
C PHE A 25 -3.32 23.90 16.32
N ALA A 26 -4.36 24.51 15.75
CA ALA A 26 -5.72 24.45 16.28
C ALA A 26 -6.72 24.15 15.17
N SER A 27 -7.80 23.41 15.51
CA SER A 27 -8.92 23.18 14.58
C SER A 27 -9.96 24.29 14.73
N PRO A 28 -10.26 25.05 13.66
CA PRO A 28 -11.34 26.05 13.67
C PRO A 28 -12.71 25.44 13.97
N SER A 29 -12.97 24.21 13.52
CA SER A 29 -14.22 23.51 13.75
C SER A 29 -14.38 22.97 15.18
N SER A 30 -13.31 22.95 15.98
CA SER A 30 -13.31 22.51 17.38
C SER A 30 -12.61 23.53 18.27
N PRO A 31 -13.18 24.74 18.48
CA PRO A 31 -12.52 25.84 19.17
C PRO A 31 -12.22 25.54 20.65
N ASP A 32 -13.04 24.70 21.29
CA ASP A 32 -12.89 24.31 22.69
C ASP A 32 -11.87 23.16 22.88
N ALA A 33 -11.35 22.59 21.80
CA ALA A 33 -10.37 21.52 21.88
C ALA A 33 -8.96 22.08 22.13
N PRO A 34 -8.10 21.35 22.85
CA PRO A 34 -6.73 21.80 23.11
C PRO A 34 -5.94 21.94 21.80
N ALA A 35 -5.20 23.04 21.68
CA ALA A 35 -4.26 23.27 20.59
C ALA A 35 -2.96 22.49 20.83
N LEU A 36 -2.41 21.92 19.75
CA LEU A 36 -1.09 21.31 19.76
C LEU A 36 -0.03 22.40 19.56
N VAL A 37 0.90 22.52 20.51
CA VAL A 37 1.99 23.49 20.46
C VAL A 37 3.31 22.75 20.31
N ILE A 38 4.14 23.24 19.39
CA ILE A 38 5.50 22.77 19.17
C ILE A 38 6.45 23.94 19.42
N ASP A 39 7.25 23.84 20.49
CA ASP A 39 8.13 24.91 20.94
C ASP A 39 9.34 25.08 20.02
N ARG A 40 9.78 26.33 19.84
CA ARG A 40 10.95 26.69 19.05
C ARG A 40 12.02 27.29 19.97
N PRO A 41 13.29 26.87 19.86
CA PRO A 41 13.84 25.93 18.88
C PRO A 41 13.83 24.45 19.33
N THR A 42 13.31 24.12 20.52
CA THR A 42 13.50 22.78 21.12
C THR A 42 12.76 21.68 20.40
N GLY A 43 11.62 21.99 19.78
CA GLY A 43 10.73 21.03 19.15
C GLY A 43 9.98 20.16 20.15
N ASP A 44 9.85 20.63 21.40
CA ASP A 44 9.05 19.99 22.43
C ASP A 44 7.56 20.16 22.12
N VAL A 45 6.79 19.08 22.33
CA VAL A 45 5.37 19.04 22.02
C VAL A 45 4.57 19.11 23.32
N HIS A 46 3.55 19.96 23.36
CA HIS A 46 2.60 20.02 24.48
C HIS A 46 1.20 20.47 24.02
N LEU A 47 0.18 20.27 24.86
CA LEU A 47 -1.18 20.73 24.61
C LEU A 47 -1.45 22.02 25.42
N ALA A 48 -2.02 23.03 24.78
CA ALA A 48 -2.37 24.29 25.44
C ALA A 48 -3.76 24.78 24.99
N ASP A 49 -4.33 25.70 25.76
CA ASP A 49 -5.54 26.41 25.32
C ASP A 49 -5.16 27.37 24.16
N ALA A 50 -5.90 27.26 23.06
CA ALA A 50 -5.70 28.08 21.86
C ALA A 50 -5.80 29.59 22.16
N ALA A 51 -6.58 29.98 23.19
CA ALA A 51 -6.74 31.37 23.62
C ALA A 51 -5.46 31.95 24.25
N GLN A 52 -4.69 31.13 24.98
CA GLN A 52 -3.46 31.58 25.66
C GLN A 52 -2.38 32.04 24.67
N HIS A 53 -2.38 31.46 23.46
CA HIS A 53 -1.43 31.82 22.40
C HIS A 53 -1.99 32.86 21.40
N ALA A 54 -3.26 33.26 21.52
CA ALA A 54 -3.87 34.24 20.62
C ALA A 54 -3.32 35.67 20.81
N ALA A 55 -2.81 35.98 22.01
CA ALA A 55 -2.24 37.29 22.33
C ALA A 55 -0.78 37.47 21.83
N LYS A 56 -0.10 36.39 21.44
CA LYS A 56 1.27 36.46 20.94
C LYS A 56 1.31 36.96 19.50
N ARG A 57 2.31 37.79 19.17
CA ARG A 57 2.49 38.36 17.82
C ARG A 57 2.73 37.22 16.82
N THR A 58 1.70 36.92 16.04
CA THR A 58 1.73 35.88 15.01
C THR A 58 2.33 36.45 13.72
N THR A 59 3.33 35.78 13.16
CA THR A 59 3.99 36.21 11.92
C THR A 59 3.26 35.68 10.69
N ARG A 60 2.72 34.46 10.76
CA ARG A 60 2.00 33.80 9.67
C ARG A 60 0.90 32.90 10.22
N VAL A 61 -0.28 32.96 9.60
CA VAL A 61 -1.35 31.96 9.79
C VAL A 61 -1.54 31.24 8.47
N SER A 62 -1.62 29.92 8.49
CA SER A 62 -1.87 29.11 7.29
C SER A 62 -2.79 27.96 7.62
N SER A 63 -3.71 27.67 6.70
CA SER A 63 -4.55 26.48 6.79
C SER A 63 -3.80 25.29 6.17
N VAL A 64 -3.79 24.17 6.87
CA VAL A 64 -3.13 22.94 6.46
C VAL A 64 -4.12 21.78 6.56
N ALA A 65 -3.98 20.80 5.68
CA ALA A 65 -4.79 19.59 5.70
C ALA A 65 -4.42 18.67 6.88
N GLY A 66 -3.20 18.77 7.39
CA GLY A 66 -2.76 18.00 8.55
C GLY A 66 -1.26 18.06 8.76
N ILE A 67 -0.82 17.41 9.83
CA ILE A 67 0.60 17.28 10.18
C ILE A 67 1.07 15.94 9.63
N LEU A 68 2.05 15.94 8.72
CA LEU A 68 2.63 14.69 8.23
C LEU A 68 3.54 14.07 9.30
N GLY A 69 4.22 14.92 10.08
CA GLY A 69 4.96 14.57 11.29
C GLY A 69 6.16 15.49 11.51
N LEU A 70 7.04 15.10 12.42
CA LEU A 70 8.27 15.78 12.81
C LEU A 70 9.48 14.96 12.36
N ILE A 71 10.57 15.64 11.99
CA ILE A 71 11.83 14.98 11.67
C ILE A 71 13.01 15.76 12.24
N GLN A 72 13.87 15.06 12.96
CA GLN A 72 15.18 15.57 13.36
C GLN A 72 16.18 15.27 12.24
N LEU A 73 16.78 16.32 11.67
CA LEU A 73 17.93 16.19 10.78
C LEU A 73 19.21 16.49 11.57
N ARG A 74 20.32 16.75 10.90
CA ARG A 74 21.63 16.85 11.56
C ARG A 74 21.71 18.06 12.48
N LEU A 75 21.16 19.20 12.08
CA LEU A 75 21.32 20.48 12.79
C LEU A 75 20.02 21.04 13.33
N ASP A 76 18.91 20.81 12.63
CA ASP A 76 17.60 21.32 13.00
C ASP A 76 16.51 20.24 12.99
N LYS A 77 15.42 20.54 13.68
CA LYS A 77 14.19 19.75 13.65
C LYS A 77 13.20 20.46 12.75
N TYR A 78 12.39 19.69 12.02
CA TYR A 78 11.43 20.21 11.06
C TYR A 78 10.05 19.62 11.32
N ALA A 79 9.03 20.48 11.35
CA ALA A 79 7.63 20.05 11.28
C ALA A 79 7.20 20.00 9.81
N ILE A 80 6.71 18.85 9.35
CA ILE A 80 6.25 18.66 7.99
C ILE A 80 4.72 18.74 7.97
N VAL A 81 4.19 19.73 7.26
CA VAL A 81 2.75 20.00 7.20
C VAL A 81 2.21 19.82 5.78
N ILE A 82 0.99 19.31 5.66
CA ILE A 82 0.33 19.10 4.37
C ILE A 82 -0.38 20.40 3.98
N THR A 83 0.18 21.14 3.03
CA THR A 83 -0.37 22.43 2.61
C THR A 83 -1.45 22.28 1.54
N LYS A 84 -1.39 21.23 0.73
CA LYS A 84 -2.40 20.96 -0.30
C LYS A 84 -2.71 19.48 -0.41
N ALA A 85 -4.00 19.17 -0.36
CA ALA A 85 -4.55 17.85 -0.59
C ALA A 85 -5.64 17.91 -1.67
N ARG A 86 -5.75 16.86 -2.48
CA ARG A 86 -6.77 16.76 -3.54
C ARG A 86 -7.71 15.59 -3.22
N PRO A 87 -9.05 15.78 -3.23
CA PRO A 87 -9.98 14.66 -3.08
C PRO A 87 -9.85 13.71 -4.29
N VAL A 88 -9.74 12.41 -4.00
CA VAL A 88 -9.64 11.34 -5.00
C VAL A 88 -11.01 10.73 -5.28
N GLY A 89 -11.83 10.60 -4.24
CA GLY A 89 -13.16 10.01 -4.31
C GLY A 89 -13.70 9.69 -2.93
N ARG A 90 -14.87 9.05 -2.89
CA ARG A 90 -15.50 8.55 -1.67
C ARG A 90 -15.39 7.03 -1.61
N LEU A 91 -15.06 6.51 -0.45
CA LEU A 91 -15.00 5.09 -0.14
C LEU A 91 -15.97 4.85 1.03
N LYS A 92 -17.09 4.15 0.80
CA LYS A 92 -18.19 4.06 1.77
C LYS A 92 -18.67 5.44 2.27
N GLY A 93 -18.82 6.41 1.36
CA GLY A 93 -19.17 7.79 1.70
C GLY A 93 -18.06 8.65 2.33
N HIS A 94 -16.94 8.05 2.75
CA HIS A 94 -15.83 8.77 3.35
C HIS A 94 -14.86 9.29 2.29
N LEU A 95 -14.49 10.56 2.40
CA LEU A 95 -13.55 11.18 1.46
C LEU A 95 -12.12 10.66 1.67
N VAL A 96 -11.47 10.38 0.54
CA VAL A 96 -10.06 10.03 0.46
C VAL A 96 -9.30 11.13 -0.26
N TYR A 97 -8.13 11.48 0.25
CA TYR A 97 -7.31 12.57 -0.24
C TYR A 97 -5.94 12.06 -0.71
N LYS A 98 -5.45 12.67 -1.79
CA LYS A 98 -4.06 12.55 -2.24
C LYS A 98 -3.27 13.77 -1.76
N LEU A 99 -2.11 13.53 -1.16
CA LEU A 99 -1.15 14.59 -0.83
C LEU A 99 -0.61 15.20 -2.13
N VAL A 100 -0.73 16.52 -2.28
CA VAL A 100 -0.25 17.26 -3.47
C VAL A 100 0.97 18.11 -3.13
N ALA A 101 0.96 18.76 -1.97
CA ALA A 101 2.09 19.55 -1.51
C ALA A 101 2.24 19.46 0.00
N ALA A 102 3.49 19.48 0.45
CA ALA A 102 3.87 19.56 1.84
C ALA A 102 4.96 20.63 2.02
N GLU A 103 4.99 21.27 3.18
CA GLU A 103 5.98 22.28 3.56
C GLU A 103 6.74 21.79 4.79
N MET A 104 8.06 22.02 4.80
CA MET A 104 8.92 21.75 5.96
C MET A 104 9.15 23.06 6.71
N LEU A 105 8.67 23.12 7.96
CA LEU A 105 8.78 24.27 8.85
C LEU A 105 9.94 24.05 9.82
N PRO A 106 11.01 24.86 9.77
CA PRO A 106 12.17 24.67 10.64
C PRO A 106 11.94 25.19 12.06
N MET A 107 12.43 24.47 13.07
CA MET A 107 12.31 24.95 14.46
C MET A 107 13.12 26.21 14.71
N ARG A 108 14.30 26.38 14.11
CA ARG A 108 15.10 27.61 14.27
C ARG A 108 14.61 28.73 13.36
N GLU A 109 14.49 29.94 13.89
CA GLU A 109 14.12 31.11 13.08
C GLU A 109 15.24 31.50 12.11
N ARG A 110 16.49 31.48 12.60
CA ARG A 110 17.67 31.68 11.75
C ARG A 110 18.17 30.34 11.24
N GLN A 111 18.02 30.13 9.94
CA GLN A 111 18.50 28.92 9.27
C GLN A 111 20.02 28.89 9.21
N ILE A 112 20.60 27.83 9.78
CA ILE A 112 22.02 27.53 9.67
C ILE A 112 22.18 26.73 8.38
N HIS A 113 22.96 27.25 7.45
CA HIS A 113 23.20 26.57 6.18
C HIS A 113 24.42 25.69 6.35
N ASP A 114 24.20 24.39 6.20
CA ASP A 114 25.23 23.36 6.11
C ASP A 114 24.95 22.54 4.87
N ARG A 115 26.01 22.16 4.15
CA ARG A 115 25.90 21.47 2.87
C ARG A 115 25.16 20.13 3.00
N ASP A 116 25.38 19.39 4.09
CA ASP A 116 24.74 18.10 4.30
C ASP A 116 23.27 18.29 4.70
N GLU A 117 22.98 19.24 5.59
CA GLU A 117 21.61 19.57 6.00
C GLU A 117 20.75 20.01 4.79
N ASP A 118 21.27 20.92 3.96
CA ASP A 118 20.59 21.38 2.75
C ASP A 118 20.35 20.22 1.77
N THR A 119 21.28 19.27 1.70
CA THR A 119 21.13 18.05 0.88
C THR A 119 19.98 17.18 1.41
N PHE A 120 19.93 16.92 2.71
CA PHE A 120 18.86 16.13 3.33
C PHE A 120 17.48 16.78 3.16
N VAL A 121 17.38 18.09 3.40
CA VAL A 121 16.13 18.85 3.21
C VAL A 121 15.67 18.74 1.76
N ASN A 122 16.58 18.87 0.79
CA ASN A 122 16.25 18.77 -0.63
C ASN A 122 15.82 17.35 -1.05
N LEU A 123 16.43 16.32 -0.50
CA LEU A 123 16.03 14.92 -0.72
C LEU A 123 14.60 14.68 -0.21
N ILE A 124 14.29 15.14 1.00
CA ILE A 124 12.95 15.01 1.58
C ILE A 124 11.92 15.80 0.77
N LYS A 125 12.20 17.06 0.42
CA LYS A 125 11.31 17.87 -0.43
C LYS A 125 11.02 17.20 -1.77
N THR A 126 12.06 16.65 -2.41
CA THR A 126 11.92 15.93 -3.69
C THR A 126 11.08 14.67 -3.54
N PHE A 127 11.29 13.92 -2.45
CA PHE A 127 10.52 12.73 -2.14
C PHE A 127 9.05 13.05 -1.87
N LEU A 128 8.75 14.06 -1.04
CA LEU A 128 7.38 14.47 -0.73
C LEU A 128 6.62 15.00 -1.95
N LEU A 129 7.31 15.70 -2.86
CA LEU A 129 6.70 16.22 -4.09
C LEU A 129 6.31 15.11 -5.08
N ARG A 130 7.08 14.02 -5.13
CA ARG A 130 6.87 12.91 -6.09
C ARG A 130 6.12 11.72 -5.49
N GLY A 131 6.13 11.59 -4.17
CA GLY A 131 5.60 10.45 -3.44
C GLY A 131 4.07 10.34 -3.55
N PRO A 132 3.53 9.22 -4.01
CA PRO A 132 2.08 9.02 -4.08
C PRO A 132 1.53 8.64 -2.69
N MET A 133 1.32 9.65 -1.84
CA MET A 133 0.74 9.48 -0.50
C MET A 133 -0.76 9.77 -0.50
N TYR A 134 -1.50 8.95 0.24
CA TYR A 134 -2.94 9.07 0.40
C TYR A 134 -3.33 8.95 1.88
N PHE A 135 -4.39 9.64 2.27
CA PHE A 135 -4.92 9.60 3.63
C PHE A 135 -6.44 9.83 3.62
N SER A 136 -7.09 9.49 4.72
CA SER A 136 -8.47 9.85 5.01
C SER A 136 -8.59 10.22 6.48
N TYR A 137 -9.47 11.17 6.79
CA TYR A 137 -9.75 11.56 8.18
C TYR A 137 -10.71 10.60 8.89
N SER A 138 -11.33 9.66 8.17
CA SER A 138 -12.40 8.84 8.75
C SER A 138 -12.30 7.35 8.44
N VAL A 139 -11.58 6.96 7.38
CA VAL A 139 -11.37 5.54 7.03
C VAL A 139 -9.91 5.19 7.17
N ASP A 140 -9.67 4.00 7.72
CA ASP A 140 -8.33 3.44 7.79
C ASP A 140 -7.94 2.88 6.41
N LEU A 141 -7.03 3.57 5.73
CA LEU A 141 -6.50 3.10 4.44
C LEU A 141 -5.39 2.07 4.59
N THR A 142 -4.82 1.91 5.78
CA THR A 142 -3.66 1.04 6.05
C THR A 142 -4.07 -0.43 6.14
N ASN A 143 -5.28 -0.71 6.64
CA ASN A 143 -5.84 -2.05 6.72
C ASN A 143 -6.72 -2.40 5.52
N SER A 144 -6.78 -3.69 5.17
CA SER A 144 -7.80 -4.20 4.24
C SER A 144 -9.20 -4.11 4.86
N PHE A 145 -10.24 -4.13 4.02
CA PHE A 145 -11.62 -4.12 4.50
C PHE A 145 -11.95 -5.27 5.46
N GLN A 146 -11.35 -6.44 5.22
CA GLN A 146 -11.46 -7.58 6.13
C GLN A 146 -10.87 -7.26 7.51
N ARG A 147 -9.64 -6.72 7.58
CA ARG A 147 -9.01 -6.37 8.86
C ARG A 147 -9.77 -5.24 9.55
N GLN A 148 -10.23 -4.24 8.81
CA GLN A 148 -11.06 -3.16 9.36
C GLN A 148 -12.35 -3.69 9.99
N SER A 149 -12.97 -4.73 9.43
CA SER A 149 -14.18 -5.34 10.00
C SER A 149 -13.93 -6.07 11.34
N GLN A 150 -12.68 -6.43 11.61
CA GLN A 150 -12.24 -7.11 12.84
C GLN A 150 -11.63 -6.14 13.86
N SER A 151 -11.34 -4.90 13.47
CA SER A 151 -10.75 -3.88 14.32
C SER A 151 -11.76 -3.30 15.32
N ASP A 152 -11.26 -2.90 16.49
CA ASP A 152 -12.05 -2.18 17.48
C ASP A 152 -12.24 -0.71 17.06
N ASN A 153 -13.50 -0.29 16.83
CA ASN A 153 -13.84 1.08 16.50
C ASN A 153 -13.80 2.06 17.69
N ALA A 154 -13.53 1.57 18.91
CA ALA A 154 -13.33 2.43 20.07
C ALA A 154 -11.98 3.15 20.07
N ALA A 155 -10.94 2.52 19.50
CA ALA A 155 -9.58 3.06 19.45
C ALA A 155 -9.43 4.17 18.40
N PRO A 156 -8.48 5.13 18.59
CA PRO A 156 -8.24 6.20 17.64
C PRO A 156 -7.69 5.66 16.30
N LEU A 157 -7.94 6.37 15.20
CA LEU A 157 -7.60 5.92 13.84
C LEU A 157 -6.15 5.43 13.69
N TRP A 158 -5.20 6.13 14.31
CA TRP A 158 -3.77 5.82 14.18
C TRP A 158 -3.32 4.57 14.96
N ASP A 159 -4.01 4.22 16.05
CA ASP A 159 -3.68 3.06 16.89
C ASP A 159 -4.24 1.76 16.29
N ARG A 160 -5.29 1.90 15.48
CA ARG A 160 -5.88 0.79 14.69
C ARG A 160 -5.11 0.49 13.40
N ALA A 161 -4.23 1.39 12.97
CA ALA A 161 -3.56 1.31 11.69
C ALA A 161 -2.58 0.12 11.60
N ASP A 162 -2.51 -0.51 10.43
CA ASP A 162 -1.52 -1.54 10.13
C ASP A 162 -0.13 -0.88 10.10
N ASP A 163 0.75 -1.30 11.02
CA ASP A 163 2.08 -0.72 11.18
C ASP A 163 2.87 -0.77 9.86
N ARG A 164 2.75 -1.87 9.12
CA ARG A 164 3.46 -2.07 7.85
C ARG A 164 3.10 -0.98 6.84
N PHE A 165 1.86 -0.49 6.85
CA PHE A 165 1.36 0.47 5.87
C PHE A 165 1.15 1.88 6.42
N PHE A 166 1.42 2.11 7.71
CA PHE A 166 1.48 3.44 8.31
C PHE A 166 2.81 4.12 7.93
N PHE A 167 2.87 4.66 6.71
CA PHE A 167 4.12 5.09 6.08
C PHE A 167 4.82 6.21 6.86
N ASN A 168 4.08 7.22 7.32
CA ASN A 168 4.61 8.35 8.08
C ASN A 168 4.72 8.09 9.60
N LYS A 169 4.59 6.85 10.09
CA LYS A 169 4.67 6.55 11.54
C LYS A 169 5.98 7.01 12.20
N TYR A 170 7.12 6.93 11.49
CA TYR A 170 8.38 7.48 12.00
C TYR A 170 8.31 8.99 12.21
N LEU A 171 7.72 9.73 11.25
CA LEU A 171 7.52 11.17 11.40
C LEU A 171 6.52 11.48 12.53
N GLN A 172 5.57 10.59 12.79
CA GLN A 172 4.59 10.73 13.86
C GLN A 172 5.11 10.28 15.24
N SER A 173 6.35 9.76 15.34
CA SER A 173 6.89 9.17 16.57
C SER A 173 6.84 10.12 17.76
N ASP A 174 7.27 11.37 17.59
CA ASP A 174 7.19 12.40 18.62
C ASP A 174 5.76 12.63 19.15
N LEU A 175 4.76 12.64 18.26
CA LEU A 175 3.36 12.81 18.66
C LEU A 175 2.81 11.55 19.35
N ILE A 176 3.19 10.36 18.87
CA ILE A 176 2.78 9.07 19.45
C ILE A 176 3.42 8.89 20.84
N ASP A 177 4.69 9.26 21.00
CA ASP A 177 5.40 9.19 22.26
C ASP A 177 4.85 10.21 23.26
N PHE A 178 4.56 11.43 22.81
CA PHE A 178 3.87 12.43 23.61
C PHE A 178 2.46 11.98 24.03
N ARG A 179 1.71 11.34 23.14
CA ARG A 179 0.41 10.71 23.48
C ARG A 179 0.55 9.66 24.58
N ARG A 180 1.61 8.84 24.56
CA ARG A 180 1.79 7.71 25.51
C ARG A 180 2.39 8.14 26.84
N ARG A 181 3.40 9.02 26.81
CA ARG A 181 4.25 9.36 27.97
C ARG A 181 4.07 10.80 28.44
N GLY A 182 3.55 11.68 27.61
CA GLY A 182 3.49 13.11 27.86
C GLY A 182 4.84 13.80 27.63
N SER A 183 4.95 15.04 28.07
CA SER A 183 6.18 15.83 28.03
C SER A 183 6.70 16.07 29.44
N ARG A 184 7.88 16.71 29.56
CA ARG A 184 8.41 17.12 30.88
C ARG A 184 7.46 18.09 31.61
N SER A 185 6.76 18.95 30.86
CA SER A 185 5.81 19.91 31.41
C SER A 185 4.42 19.31 31.66
N GLN A 186 4.04 18.27 30.90
CA GLN A 186 2.75 17.59 31.00
C GLN A 186 2.95 16.07 31.02
N PRO A 187 3.38 15.50 32.17
CA PRO A 187 3.62 14.06 32.27
C PRO A 187 2.32 13.26 32.19
N GLY A 188 2.38 12.07 31.59
CA GLY A 188 1.26 11.14 31.50
C GLY A 188 0.58 11.11 30.14
N SER A 189 -0.42 10.25 30.01
CA SER A 189 -1.15 10.00 28.76
C SER A 189 -1.93 11.24 28.29
N GLN A 190 -1.70 11.69 27.04
CA GLN A 190 -2.30 12.90 26.47
C GLN A 190 -3.28 12.59 25.31
N PRO A 191 -4.52 12.15 25.58
CA PRO A 191 -5.48 11.74 24.55
C PRO A 191 -5.90 12.86 23.58
N GLY A 192 -5.74 14.14 23.96
CA GLY A 192 -6.05 15.26 23.06
C GLY A 192 -5.20 15.30 21.78
N VAL A 193 -4.07 14.57 21.76
CA VAL A 193 -3.16 14.48 20.60
C VAL A 193 -3.71 13.56 19.51
N ASP A 194 -4.64 12.65 19.84
CA ASP A 194 -5.12 11.60 18.93
C ASP A 194 -5.69 12.19 17.61
N ALA A 195 -6.30 13.38 17.67
CA ALA A 195 -6.83 14.10 16.52
C ALA A 195 -5.78 14.73 15.59
N TYR A 196 -4.52 14.82 16.01
CA TYR A 196 -3.43 15.39 15.22
C TYR A 196 -2.58 14.32 14.51
N ILE A 197 -2.71 13.06 14.91
CA ILE A 197 -1.97 11.95 14.32
C ILE A 197 -2.74 11.44 13.10
N LEU A 198 -2.21 11.70 11.91
CA LEU A 198 -2.83 11.35 10.64
C LEU A 198 -2.04 10.23 9.92
N PRO A 199 -2.59 9.00 9.83
CA PRO A 199 -1.99 7.93 9.06
C PRO A 199 -2.06 8.18 7.56
N CYS A 200 -0.92 8.05 6.90
CA CYS A 200 -0.79 8.10 5.45
C CYS A 200 -0.27 6.76 4.92
N ILE A 201 -0.88 6.28 3.82
CA ILE A 201 -0.34 5.17 3.02
C ILE A 201 0.55 5.71 1.89
N PHE A 202 1.46 4.87 1.41
CA PHE A 202 2.27 5.15 0.22
C PHE A 202 2.00 4.08 -0.84
N GLY A 203 1.69 4.48 -2.07
CA GLY A 203 1.43 3.55 -3.16
C GLY A 203 0.42 4.07 -4.17
N MET A 204 -0.64 3.32 -4.47
CA MET A 204 -1.67 3.72 -5.44
C MET A 204 -3.06 3.59 -4.81
N LEU A 205 -3.93 4.56 -5.07
CA LEU A 205 -5.34 4.48 -4.71
C LEU A 205 -6.14 5.18 -5.80
N GLU A 206 -7.01 4.42 -6.46
CA GLU A 206 -7.97 4.94 -7.42
C GLU A 206 -9.37 4.44 -7.11
N ILE A 207 -10.32 5.37 -7.15
CA ILE A 207 -11.74 5.13 -6.94
C ILE A 207 -12.44 5.50 -8.24
N ARG A 208 -13.10 4.53 -8.88
CA ARG A 208 -13.79 4.70 -10.17
C ARG A 208 -15.26 4.31 -10.03
N PRO A 209 -16.15 5.29 -9.75
CA PRO A 209 -17.58 5.10 -9.91
C PRO A 209 -17.89 4.79 -11.37
N THR A 210 -18.59 3.69 -11.62
CA THR A 210 -18.93 3.21 -12.97
C THR A 210 -20.27 2.49 -12.96
N LYS A 211 -20.66 1.93 -14.10
CA LYS A 211 -21.82 1.06 -14.24
C LYS A 211 -21.36 -0.23 -14.92
N PHE A 212 -21.92 -1.35 -14.50
CA PHE A 212 -21.79 -2.63 -15.17
C PHE A 212 -23.19 -3.19 -15.40
N ASN A 213 -23.53 -3.52 -16.64
CA ASN A 213 -24.87 -4.00 -17.02
C ASN A 213 -26.00 -3.13 -16.43
N LYS A 214 -25.90 -1.81 -16.62
CA LYS A 214 -26.80 -0.75 -16.10
C LYS A 214 -26.86 -0.59 -14.57
N THR A 215 -26.17 -1.45 -13.81
CA THR A 215 -26.11 -1.36 -12.35
C THR A 215 -24.93 -0.48 -11.93
N PRO A 216 -25.15 0.60 -11.16
CA PRO A 216 -24.07 1.40 -10.61
C PRO A 216 -23.20 0.60 -9.64
N LEU A 217 -21.89 0.70 -9.80
CA LEU A 217 -20.91 0.14 -8.88
C LEU A 217 -19.69 1.05 -8.79
N THR A 218 -18.96 0.98 -7.69
CA THR A 218 -17.68 1.66 -7.56
C THR A 218 -16.57 0.63 -7.51
N LEU A 219 -15.65 0.68 -8.48
CA LEU A 219 -14.46 -0.14 -8.51
C LEU A 219 -13.30 0.64 -7.89
N VAL A 220 -12.62 0.05 -6.92
CA VAL A 220 -11.50 0.67 -6.21
C VAL A 220 -10.31 -0.27 -6.27
N LEU A 221 -9.13 0.30 -6.54
CA LEU A 221 -7.86 -0.42 -6.46
C LEU A 221 -6.94 0.33 -5.51
N ILE A 222 -6.46 -0.38 -4.49
CA ILE A 222 -5.55 0.15 -3.47
C ILE A 222 -4.30 -0.71 -3.46
N SER A 223 -3.14 -0.12 -3.74
CA SER A 223 -1.83 -0.74 -3.51
C SER A 223 -1.13 -0.02 -2.38
N ARG A 224 -0.91 -0.71 -1.27
CA ARG A 224 -0.17 -0.22 -0.10
C ARG A 224 1.25 -0.77 -0.12
N ARG A 225 2.26 0.10 -0.02
CA ARG A 225 3.67 -0.28 0.12
C ARG A 225 4.08 -0.29 1.59
N SER A 226 4.80 -1.32 1.98
CA SER A 226 5.37 -1.43 3.33
C SER A 226 6.38 -0.32 3.62
N ARG A 227 6.35 0.21 4.85
CA ARG A 227 7.36 1.12 5.40
C ARG A 227 8.69 0.42 5.68
N TYR A 228 8.66 -0.89 5.93
CA TYR A 228 9.85 -1.66 6.28
C TYR A 228 10.67 -2.00 5.05
N ARG A 229 12.00 -2.08 5.26
CA ARG A 229 12.99 -2.48 4.26
C ARG A 229 12.73 -1.80 2.90
N GLY A 230 12.37 -0.51 2.97
CA GLY A 230 12.24 0.36 1.82
C GLY A 230 13.61 0.77 1.32
N GLY A 231 13.79 0.82 0.01
CA GLY A 231 15.01 1.30 -0.61
C GLY A 231 14.96 1.13 -2.13
N THR A 232 16.03 1.57 -2.78
CA THR A 232 16.15 1.45 -4.23
C THR A 232 16.40 0.00 -4.62
N ARG A 233 15.91 -0.35 -5.81
CA ARG A 233 15.88 -1.71 -6.37
C ARG A 233 17.18 -2.50 -6.25
N TYR A 234 18.35 -1.86 -6.29
CA TYR A 234 19.65 -2.54 -6.29
C TYR A 234 20.23 -2.72 -4.88
N PHE A 235 19.88 -1.86 -3.93
CA PHE A 235 20.44 -1.88 -2.57
C PHE A 235 19.58 -2.69 -1.60
N THR A 236 18.28 -2.80 -1.87
CA THR A 236 17.33 -3.40 -0.92
C THR A 236 16.59 -4.56 -1.56
N ARG A 237 17.13 -5.76 -1.32
CA ARG A 237 16.61 -7.06 -1.80
C ARG A 237 16.60 -8.07 -0.63
N GLY A 238 15.81 -9.13 -0.78
CA GLY A 238 15.69 -10.18 0.24
C GLY A 238 14.95 -9.77 1.50
N VAL A 239 15.14 -10.59 2.54
CA VAL A 239 14.57 -10.42 3.89
C VAL A 239 15.58 -9.75 4.84
N ASP A 240 15.11 -9.02 5.86
CA ASP A 240 15.93 -8.61 7.02
C ASP A 240 15.88 -9.65 8.15
N GLU A 241 16.61 -9.41 9.23
CA GLU A 241 16.67 -10.31 10.40
C GLU A 241 15.35 -10.39 11.18
N ASP A 242 14.48 -9.39 10.99
CA ASP A 242 13.16 -9.31 11.62
C ASP A 242 12.06 -9.99 10.80
N GLY A 243 12.35 -10.42 9.57
CA GLY A 243 11.41 -11.09 8.68
C GLY A 243 10.67 -10.15 7.70
N HIS A 244 11.06 -8.88 7.61
CA HIS A 244 10.50 -7.97 6.62
C HIS A 244 11.21 -8.15 5.27
N VAL A 245 10.43 -8.45 4.24
CA VAL A 245 10.95 -8.53 2.87
C VAL A 245 10.95 -7.18 2.19
N ALA A 246 11.97 -6.93 1.38
CA ALA A 246 12.04 -5.72 0.57
C ALA A 246 10.83 -5.63 -0.39
N ASN A 247 10.37 -4.41 -0.64
CA ASN A 247 9.32 -4.09 -1.63
C ASN A 247 8.02 -4.86 -1.44
N TYR A 248 7.68 -5.14 -0.19
CA TYR A 248 6.41 -5.76 0.16
C TYR A 248 5.26 -4.80 -0.12
N ASN A 249 4.32 -5.21 -0.96
CA ASN A 249 3.11 -4.48 -1.26
C ASN A 249 1.88 -5.38 -1.10
N GLU A 250 0.81 -4.81 -0.56
CA GLU A 250 -0.52 -5.41 -0.56
C GLU A 250 -1.40 -4.66 -1.57
N THR A 251 -1.97 -5.39 -2.51
CA THR A 251 -2.89 -4.86 -3.53
C THR A 251 -4.30 -5.38 -3.23
N GLU A 252 -5.24 -4.49 -3.00
CA GLU A 252 -6.63 -4.76 -2.68
C GLU A 252 -7.54 -4.21 -3.78
N GLN A 253 -8.33 -5.08 -4.39
CA GLN A 253 -9.39 -4.72 -5.32
C GLN A 253 -10.73 -4.77 -4.59
N VAL A 254 -11.48 -3.67 -4.64
CA VAL A 254 -12.76 -3.53 -3.94
C VAL A 254 -13.86 -3.17 -4.91
N VAL A 255 -15.00 -3.81 -4.75
CA VAL A 255 -16.25 -3.51 -5.45
C VAL A 255 -17.26 -3.08 -4.39
N VAL A 256 -17.80 -1.88 -4.58
CA VAL A 256 -18.89 -1.36 -3.74
C VAL A 256 -20.16 -1.28 -4.57
N LEU A 257 -21.22 -1.92 -4.10
CA LEU A 257 -22.56 -1.88 -4.68
C LEU A 257 -23.50 -1.08 -3.78
N ASN A 258 -24.52 -0.47 -4.39
CA ASN A 258 -25.55 0.32 -3.71
C ASN A 258 -25.00 1.49 -2.87
N ASP A 259 -23.92 2.12 -3.35
CA ASP A 259 -23.39 3.32 -2.69
C ASP A 259 -24.24 4.55 -3.05
N SER A 260 -25.20 4.87 -2.19
CA SER A 260 -26.06 6.06 -2.28
C SER A 260 -25.27 7.38 -2.15
N SER A 261 -24.00 7.34 -1.74
CA SER A 261 -23.14 8.51 -1.53
C SER A 261 -22.10 8.74 -2.65
N SER A 262 -22.13 7.94 -3.71
CA SER A 262 -21.13 7.92 -4.79
C SER A 262 -21.15 9.14 -5.74
N GLY A 263 -22.09 10.08 -5.54
CA GLY A 263 -22.14 11.35 -6.26
C GLY A 263 -21.16 12.40 -5.72
N LEU A 264 -20.36 13.01 -6.60
CA LEU A 264 -19.55 14.22 -6.30
C LEU A 264 -20.39 15.53 -6.37
N GLY A 265 -21.72 15.42 -6.37
CA GLY A 265 -22.66 16.54 -6.40
C GLY A 265 -22.92 17.12 -5.01
N GLY A 266 -22.89 18.45 -4.91
CA GLY A 266 -22.90 19.22 -3.66
C GLY A 266 -24.20 19.21 -2.87
N PHE A 267 -24.16 19.96 -1.77
CA PHE A 267 -25.28 20.36 -0.92
C PHE A 267 -26.51 20.73 -1.76
N GLY A 268 -27.45 19.80 -1.88
CA GLY A 268 -28.76 19.99 -2.50
C GLY A 268 -29.79 19.29 -1.63
N GLY A 269 -30.67 20.07 -1.01
CA GLY A 269 -31.70 19.56 -0.12
C GLY A 269 -32.63 18.56 -0.82
N SER A 270 -33.05 17.56 -0.03
CA SER A 270 -34.32 16.84 -0.10
C SER A 270 -35.19 17.12 -1.34
N SER A 271 -35.03 16.31 -2.39
CA SER A 271 -36.08 16.10 -3.38
C SER A 271 -35.85 14.77 -4.11
N ASP A 272 -36.03 13.65 -3.41
CA ASP A 272 -36.34 12.39 -4.08
C ASP A 272 -37.12 11.45 -3.15
N MET A 273 -38.29 11.90 -2.72
CA MET A 273 -39.27 11.10 -2.00
C MET A 273 -40.26 10.49 -3.00
N GLN A 274 -39.78 9.78 -4.02
CA GLN A 274 -40.65 9.09 -4.97
C GLN A 274 -39.99 7.88 -5.67
N SER A 275 -39.47 6.92 -4.90
CA SER A 275 -39.62 5.51 -5.28
C SER A 275 -39.53 4.63 -4.05
N GLY A 276 -40.56 3.82 -3.79
CA GLY A 276 -40.58 2.80 -2.72
C GLY A 276 -39.66 1.61 -3.01
N ARG A 277 -38.43 1.85 -3.48
CA ARG A 277 -37.38 0.84 -3.48
C ARG A 277 -36.83 0.78 -2.06
N VAL A 278 -37.01 -0.36 -1.40
CA VAL A 278 -36.29 -0.74 -0.19
C VAL A 278 -34.83 -0.33 -0.38
N ASP A 279 -34.30 0.55 0.49
CA ASP A 279 -32.92 1.02 0.43
C ASP A 279 -32.01 -0.22 0.35
N ALA A 280 -31.45 -0.45 -0.84
CA ALA A 280 -30.64 -1.63 -1.08
C ALA A 280 -29.38 -1.53 -0.21
N GLU A 281 -29.14 -2.54 0.62
CA GLU A 281 -28.01 -2.55 1.55
C GLU A 281 -26.68 -2.36 0.79
N MET A 282 -25.78 -1.51 1.31
CA MET A 282 -24.48 -1.29 0.71
C MET A 282 -23.63 -2.56 0.88
N GLN A 283 -23.11 -3.09 -0.22
CA GLN A 283 -22.26 -4.27 -0.18
C GLN A 283 -20.83 -3.90 -0.54
N VAL A 284 -19.89 -4.32 0.30
CA VAL A 284 -18.46 -4.13 0.10
C VAL A 284 -17.83 -5.50 -0.11
N MET A 285 -17.20 -5.68 -1.26
CA MET A 285 -16.51 -6.92 -1.61
C MET A 285 -15.05 -6.60 -1.87
N SER A 286 -14.14 -7.29 -1.19
CA SER A 286 -12.71 -7.02 -1.26
C SER A 286 -11.89 -8.28 -1.52
N TYR A 287 -10.93 -8.17 -2.45
CA TYR A 287 -9.99 -9.21 -2.80
C TYR A 287 -8.56 -8.69 -2.63
N VAL A 288 -7.79 -9.33 -1.76
CA VAL A 288 -6.42 -8.95 -1.39
C VAL A 288 -5.41 -9.90 -2.03
N GLN A 289 -4.33 -9.32 -2.55
CA GLN A 289 -3.16 -10.02 -3.06
C GLN A 289 -1.89 -9.39 -2.51
N THR A 290 -0.82 -10.17 -2.39
CA THR A 290 0.47 -9.66 -1.91
C THR A 290 1.56 -9.87 -2.95
N ARG A 291 2.61 -9.07 -2.85
CA ARG A 291 3.86 -9.27 -3.57
C ARG A 291 5.00 -8.80 -2.70
N GLY A 292 6.18 -9.36 -2.90
CA GLY A 292 7.38 -8.90 -2.21
C GLY A 292 8.63 -9.57 -2.76
N SER A 293 9.78 -9.21 -2.20
CA SER A 293 11.02 -9.92 -2.48
C SER A 293 10.94 -11.38 -1.99
N VAL A 294 11.78 -12.22 -2.57
CA VAL A 294 11.98 -13.60 -2.11
C VAL A 294 12.58 -13.56 -0.69
N PRO A 295 12.05 -14.31 0.28
CA PRO A 295 12.45 -14.25 1.68
C PRO A 295 13.75 -15.02 1.95
N THR A 296 14.80 -14.66 1.22
CA THR A 296 16.17 -15.18 1.38
C THR A 296 17.13 -14.01 1.50
N TYR A 297 18.33 -14.23 2.03
CA TYR A 297 19.37 -13.19 2.03
C TYR A 297 20.07 -13.16 0.68
N TRP A 298 19.75 -12.15 -0.12
CA TRP A 298 20.39 -11.97 -1.43
C TRP A 298 20.59 -10.49 -1.75
N ALA A 299 21.67 -10.22 -2.47
CA ALA A 299 22.07 -8.88 -2.87
C ALA A 299 22.62 -8.89 -4.30
N GLU A 300 22.50 -7.75 -4.97
CA GLU A 300 23.18 -7.49 -6.23
C GLU A 300 24.39 -6.61 -5.93
N ILE A 301 25.59 -7.14 -6.13
CA ILE A 301 26.79 -6.35 -5.93
C ILE A 301 26.96 -5.44 -7.14
N ASN A 302 26.75 -4.15 -6.92
CA ASN A 302 27.06 -3.11 -7.89
C ASN A 302 28.56 -3.17 -8.22
N SER A 303 28.85 -3.62 -9.43
CA SER A 303 30.16 -3.51 -10.06
C SER A 303 29.98 -2.61 -11.28
N LEU A 304 31.01 -1.90 -11.73
CA LEU A 304 30.98 -1.08 -12.96
C LEU A 304 30.64 -1.89 -14.24
N ARG A 305 30.37 -3.20 -14.12
CA ARG A 305 29.89 -4.06 -15.19
C ARG A 305 28.41 -3.82 -15.46
N TYR A 306 28.02 -3.95 -16.72
CA TYR A 306 26.65 -3.76 -17.20
C TYR A 306 25.59 -4.61 -16.46
N VAL A 307 25.98 -5.78 -15.94
CA VAL A 307 25.11 -6.65 -15.11
C VAL A 307 25.79 -6.90 -13.76
N PRO A 308 25.18 -6.48 -12.63
CA PRO A 308 25.73 -6.73 -11.30
C PRO A 308 25.69 -8.23 -10.94
N LYS A 309 26.68 -8.69 -10.18
CA LYS A 309 26.77 -10.10 -9.77
C LYS A 309 25.77 -10.37 -8.65
N LEU A 310 24.91 -11.37 -8.85
CA LEU A 310 23.97 -11.82 -7.84
C LEU A 310 24.66 -12.75 -6.83
N GLN A 311 24.52 -12.45 -5.55
CA GLN A 311 24.95 -13.30 -4.46
C GLN A 311 23.76 -13.65 -3.57
N VAL A 312 23.56 -14.94 -3.36
CA VAL A 312 22.60 -15.50 -2.40
C VAL A 312 23.44 -16.12 -1.29
N ARG A 313 23.17 -15.77 -0.03
CA ARG A 313 23.78 -16.44 1.13
C ARG A 313 23.16 -17.84 1.28
N SER A 314 23.76 -18.70 2.10
CA SER A 314 23.19 -20.03 2.34
C SER A 314 21.78 -19.93 2.93
N THR A 315 20.87 -20.77 2.43
CA THR A 315 19.45 -20.80 2.85
C THR A 315 19.33 -20.99 4.37
N GLU A 316 20.22 -21.79 4.97
CA GLU A 316 20.30 -22.01 6.42
C GLU A 316 20.42 -20.71 7.23
N THR A 317 21.22 -19.75 6.76
CA THR A 317 21.38 -18.46 7.47
C THR A 317 20.11 -17.62 7.44
N ALA A 318 19.33 -17.72 6.36
CA ALA A 318 18.09 -16.97 6.18
C ALA A 318 16.87 -17.68 6.78
N LEU A 319 17.00 -18.91 7.27
CA LEU A 319 15.88 -19.73 7.72
C LEU A 319 15.09 -19.08 8.85
N ALA A 320 15.76 -18.57 9.89
CA ALA A 320 15.09 -17.92 11.02
C ALA A 320 14.32 -16.65 10.60
N ALA A 321 14.89 -15.85 9.72
CA ALA A 321 14.22 -14.66 9.16
C ALA A 321 13.04 -15.05 8.27
N ALA A 322 13.19 -16.08 7.44
CA ALA A 322 12.12 -16.60 6.61
C ALA A 322 10.97 -17.19 7.44
N GLN A 323 11.28 -17.86 8.56
CA GLN A 323 10.27 -18.36 9.52
C GLN A 323 9.44 -17.21 10.09
N LYS A 324 10.08 -16.15 10.61
CA LYS A 324 9.38 -14.95 11.10
C LYS A 324 8.49 -14.34 10.00
N HIS A 325 9.02 -14.24 8.79
CA HIS A 325 8.28 -13.72 7.64
C HIS A 325 7.03 -14.56 7.37
N PHE A 326 7.17 -15.87 7.20
CA PHE A 326 6.04 -16.74 6.88
C PHE A 326 5.06 -16.91 8.04
N ASP A 327 5.53 -16.84 9.27
CA ASP A 327 4.66 -16.79 10.45
C ASP A 327 3.72 -15.58 10.40
N GLU A 328 4.28 -14.40 10.14
CA GLU A 328 3.49 -13.19 9.95
C GLU A 328 2.49 -13.33 8.78
N GLN A 329 2.94 -13.84 7.62
CA GLN A 329 2.08 -14.01 6.44
C GLN A 329 0.92 -14.99 6.70
N ILE A 330 1.19 -16.10 7.38
CA ILE A 330 0.18 -17.10 7.71
C ILE A 330 -0.83 -16.55 8.72
N ARG A 331 -0.35 -15.80 9.72
CA ARG A 331 -1.19 -15.16 10.73
C ARG A 331 -2.15 -14.13 10.11
N LEU A 332 -1.68 -13.36 9.13
CA LEU A 332 -2.45 -12.26 8.54
C LEU A 332 -3.36 -12.67 7.39
N TYR A 333 -2.93 -13.62 6.56
CA TYR A 333 -3.63 -13.96 5.31
C TYR A 333 -4.11 -15.41 5.25
N GLY A 334 -3.66 -16.25 6.17
CA GLY A 334 -4.01 -17.66 6.17
C GLY A 334 -3.12 -18.49 5.25
N ASP A 335 -3.72 -19.26 4.33
CA ASP A 335 -2.94 -20.10 3.41
C ASP A 335 -2.23 -19.20 2.38
N ASN A 336 -0.98 -19.51 2.04
CA ASN A 336 -0.14 -18.65 1.21
C ASN A 336 0.29 -19.40 -0.06
N TYR A 337 -0.22 -18.96 -1.20
CA TYR A 337 0.15 -19.49 -2.51
C TYR A 337 1.29 -18.64 -3.09
N LEU A 338 2.51 -19.16 -3.01
CA LEU A 338 3.76 -18.52 -3.37
C LEU A 338 4.04 -18.73 -4.86
N VAL A 339 3.58 -17.78 -5.69
CA VAL A 339 3.75 -17.83 -7.14
C VAL A 339 5.10 -17.22 -7.51
N ASN A 340 6.01 -18.04 -8.02
CA ASN A 340 7.35 -17.63 -8.41
C ASN A 340 7.49 -17.54 -9.94
N LEU A 341 7.76 -16.33 -10.45
CA LEU A 341 7.89 -16.03 -11.89
C LEU A 341 9.35 -15.83 -12.34
N VAL A 342 10.29 -16.32 -11.54
CA VAL A 342 11.74 -16.16 -11.72
C VAL A 342 12.24 -17.08 -12.84
N ASN A 343 13.24 -16.67 -13.60
CA ASN A 343 13.76 -17.51 -14.69
C ASN A 343 14.55 -18.71 -14.17
N GLN A 344 14.25 -19.89 -14.74
CA GLN A 344 15.00 -21.12 -14.47
C GLN A 344 16.41 -21.08 -15.05
N LYS A 345 16.67 -20.26 -16.08
CA LYS A 345 17.99 -20.17 -16.73
C LYS A 345 18.68 -18.84 -16.41
N GLY A 346 19.99 -18.91 -16.19
CA GLY A 346 20.84 -17.73 -15.99
C GLY A 346 20.88 -17.20 -14.56
N ARG A 347 20.99 -15.88 -14.40
CA ARG A 347 21.27 -15.20 -13.12
C ARG A 347 20.21 -15.44 -12.03
N GLU A 348 18.98 -15.66 -12.47
CA GLU A 348 17.79 -15.73 -11.63
C GLU A 348 17.64 -17.13 -10.97
N CYS A 349 18.29 -18.17 -11.53
CA CYS A 349 18.17 -19.57 -11.09
C CYS A 349 18.55 -19.77 -9.61
N ARG A 350 19.63 -19.14 -9.16
CA ARG A 350 20.09 -19.25 -7.75
C ARG A 350 19.06 -18.75 -6.75
N VAL A 351 18.27 -17.74 -7.12
CA VAL A 351 17.20 -17.21 -6.26
C VAL A 351 16.00 -18.16 -6.27
N LYS A 352 15.68 -18.74 -7.44
CA LYS A 352 14.64 -19.78 -7.57
C LYS A 352 14.97 -20.97 -6.67
N GLU A 353 16.15 -21.57 -6.84
CA GLU A 353 16.60 -22.75 -6.09
C GLU A 353 16.63 -22.48 -4.58
N SER A 354 17.14 -21.31 -4.16
CA SER A 354 17.15 -20.94 -2.76
C SER A 354 15.75 -20.80 -2.19
N TYR A 355 14.79 -20.30 -2.98
CA TYR A 355 13.41 -20.18 -2.54
C TYR A 355 12.71 -21.53 -2.42
N GLU A 356 12.88 -22.40 -3.41
CA GLU A 356 12.36 -23.77 -3.40
C GLU A 356 12.89 -24.54 -2.21
N HIS A 357 14.20 -24.49 -2.00
CA HIS A 357 14.85 -25.15 -0.87
C HIS A 357 14.36 -24.59 0.48
N MET A 358 14.11 -23.28 0.58
CA MET A 358 13.53 -22.68 1.78
C MET A 358 12.14 -23.26 2.08
N VAL A 359 11.26 -23.35 1.08
CA VAL A 359 9.90 -23.88 1.27
C VAL A 359 9.95 -25.38 1.58
N GLN A 360 10.79 -26.16 0.90
CA GLN A 360 10.99 -27.58 1.20
C GLN A 360 11.45 -27.83 2.63
N THR A 361 12.32 -26.95 3.14
CA THR A 361 12.84 -27.05 4.52
C THR A 361 11.76 -26.72 5.56
N LEU A 362 10.83 -25.83 5.22
CA LEU A 362 9.77 -25.38 6.15
C LEU A 362 8.54 -26.29 6.14
N VAL A 363 8.20 -26.89 5.00
CA VAL A 363 7.00 -27.71 4.83
C VAL A 363 7.25 -29.15 5.27
N THR A 364 6.31 -29.73 6.02
CA THR A 364 6.43 -31.11 6.48
C THR A 364 6.08 -32.10 5.37
N GLY A 365 7.03 -32.99 5.01
CA GLY A 365 6.81 -34.00 3.99
C GLY A 365 6.42 -33.39 2.63
N PRO A 366 7.28 -32.54 2.04
CA PRO A 366 6.98 -31.83 0.81
C PRO A 366 6.72 -32.82 -0.33
N GLN A 367 5.59 -32.68 -1.00
CA GLN A 367 5.28 -33.38 -2.25
C GLN A 367 5.58 -32.47 -3.42
N GLU A 368 6.43 -32.94 -4.32
CA GLU A 368 6.85 -32.21 -5.51
C GLU A 368 6.06 -32.71 -6.73
N GLY A 369 5.39 -31.79 -7.40
CA GLY A 369 4.76 -32.02 -8.70
C GLY A 369 5.49 -31.23 -9.77
N HIS A 370 6.04 -31.93 -10.76
CA HIS A 370 6.64 -31.33 -11.96
C HIS A 370 5.73 -31.55 -13.15
N GLU A 371 5.40 -30.47 -13.86
CA GLU A 371 4.71 -30.52 -15.14
C GLU A 371 5.60 -29.87 -16.19
N SER A 372 5.84 -30.58 -17.29
CA SER A 372 6.65 -30.14 -18.42
C SER A 372 5.81 -30.09 -19.68
N ASP A 373 6.22 -29.29 -20.66
CA ASP A 373 5.64 -29.32 -22.00
C ASP A 373 6.71 -29.20 -23.09
N ARG A 374 6.29 -29.11 -24.35
CA ARG A 374 7.21 -29.05 -25.50
C ARG A 374 8.06 -27.77 -25.54
N LEU A 375 7.73 -26.74 -24.75
CA LEU A 375 8.35 -25.42 -24.77
C LEU A 375 9.20 -25.15 -23.53
N SER A 376 8.77 -25.68 -22.37
CA SER A 376 9.42 -25.48 -21.08
C SER A 376 9.73 -26.81 -20.41
N GLU A 377 11.00 -27.02 -20.04
CA GLU A 377 11.47 -28.23 -19.35
C GLU A 377 10.80 -28.39 -17.97
N ASP A 378 10.56 -27.29 -17.24
CA ASP A 378 9.69 -27.23 -16.05
C ASP A 378 8.67 -26.09 -16.22
N LYS A 379 7.48 -26.41 -16.74
CA LYS A 379 6.40 -25.45 -16.90
C LYS A 379 5.82 -25.05 -15.55
N PHE A 380 5.56 -26.04 -14.69
CA PHE A 380 5.15 -25.84 -13.30
C PHE A 380 5.98 -26.71 -12.36
N THR A 381 6.38 -26.14 -11.24
CA THR A 381 6.89 -26.88 -10.07
C THR A 381 6.01 -26.51 -8.89
N THR A 382 5.36 -27.50 -8.30
CA THR A 382 4.47 -27.29 -7.15
C THR A 382 5.03 -28.01 -5.93
N ILE A 383 5.12 -27.31 -4.79
CA ILE A 383 5.53 -27.87 -3.51
C ILE A 383 4.42 -27.62 -2.51
N GLN A 384 3.85 -28.70 -1.98
CA GLN A 384 2.76 -28.66 -1.01
C GLN A 384 2.98 -29.73 0.06
N ALA A 385 2.38 -29.54 1.23
CA ALA A 385 2.42 -30.54 2.29
C ALA A 385 1.57 -31.77 1.92
N GLY A 386 2.11 -32.98 2.10
CA GLY A 386 1.32 -34.21 1.91
C GLY A 386 0.21 -34.39 2.96
N ALA A 387 0.37 -33.83 4.16
CA ALA A 387 -0.66 -33.76 5.19
C ALA A 387 -0.43 -32.53 6.09
N ARG A 388 -1.50 -31.83 6.47
CA ARG A 388 -1.44 -30.63 7.32
C ARG A 388 -1.17 -31.01 8.78
N ARG A 389 0.08 -30.89 9.22
CA ARG A 389 0.55 -31.29 10.56
C ARG A 389 1.20 -30.13 11.32
N GLN A 390 1.79 -29.18 10.60
CA GLN A 390 2.46 -28.00 11.14
C GLN A 390 1.91 -26.72 10.54
N MET A 391 2.24 -25.60 11.18
CA MET A 391 1.79 -24.29 10.75
C MET A 391 2.28 -23.92 9.35
N PHE A 392 3.53 -24.26 8.99
CA PHE A 392 4.12 -23.95 7.69
C PHE A 392 3.59 -24.82 6.54
N ASP A 393 2.79 -25.86 6.81
CA ASP A 393 2.12 -26.66 5.78
C ASP A 393 1.03 -25.89 5.03
N ARG A 394 0.75 -24.65 5.47
CA ARG A 394 -0.10 -23.66 4.82
C ARG A 394 0.60 -22.91 3.68
N LEU A 395 1.88 -23.18 3.45
CA LEU A 395 2.66 -22.64 2.34
C LEU A 395 2.52 -23.57 1.12
N HIS A 396 2.11 -23.00 -0.01
CA HIS A 396 1.98 -23.71 -1.27
C HIS A 396 2.85 -23.00 -2.30
N TYR A 397 3.96 -23.59 -2.70
CA TYR A 397 4.85 -23.00 -3.68
C TYR A 397 4.46 -23.42 -5.09
N VAL A 398 4.41 -22.47 -6.01
CA VAL A 398 4.12 -22.68 -7.43
C VAL A 398 5.09 -21.89 -8.27
N TYR A 399 6.00 -22.59 -8.92
CA TYR A 399 6.84 -22.06 -9.99
C TYR A 399 6.06 -21.99 -11.31
N PHE A 400 6.24 -20.90 -12.06
CA PHE A 400 5.73 -20.79 -13.43
C PHE A 400 6.76 -20.09 -14.32
N ASP A 401 7.18 -20.76 -15.40
CA ASP A 401 8.13 -20.20 -16.37
C ASP A 401 7.45 -19.18 -17.30
N TYR A 402 7.17 -18.01 -16.74
CA TYR A 402 6.48 -16.92 -17.44
C TYR A 402 7.20 -16.51 -18.74
N HIS A 403 8.53 -16.55 -18.80
CA HIS A 403 9.26 -16.00 -19.95
C HIS A 403 9.22 -16.89 -21.17
N ASN A 404 9.37 -18.20 -20.98
CA ASN A 404 9.29 -19.14 -22.10
C ASN A 404 7.84 -19.28 -22.57
N GLU A 405 6.88 -19.31 -21.64
CA GLU A 405 5.46 -19.45 -21.97
C GLU A 405 4.87 -18.24 -22.68
N THR A 406 5.25 -17.02 -22.26
CA THR A 406 4.70 -15.78 -22.84
C THR A 406 5.56 -15.17 -23.96
N LYS A 407 6.59 -15.90 -24.40
CA LYS A 407 7.45 -15.51 -25.52
C LYS A 407 6.60 -15.23 -26.77
N GLY A 408 6.90 -14.14 -27.46
CA GLY A 408 6.13 -13.73 -28.66
C GLY A 408 4.77 -13.08 -28.38
N LEU A 409 4.59 -12.41 -27.23
CA LEU A 409 3.36 -11.68 -26.84
C LEU A 409 2.13 -12.58 -26.61
N GLN A 410 2.34 -13.87 -26.36
CA GLN A 410 1.27 -14.81 -26.07
C GLN A 410 0.78 -14.68 -24.61
N MET A 411 0.24 -13.51 -24.26
CA MET A 411 -0.23 -13.21 -22.90
C MET A 411 -1.38 -14.11 -22.46
N HIS A 412 -2.12 -14.71 -23.40
CA HIS A 412 -3.16 -15.70 -23.10
C HIS A 412 -2.61 -16.91 -22.35
N ARG A 413 -1.33 -17.27 -22.55
CA ARG A 413 -0.70 -18.41 -21.86
C ARG A 413 -0.48 -18.20 -20.38
N ALA A 414 -0.41 -16.95 -19.92
CA ALA A 414 -0.37 -16.67 -18.50
C ALA A 414 -1.70 -17.00 -17.79
N TYR A 415 -2.82 -17.17 -18.52
CA TYR A 415 -4.06 -17.70 -17.94
C TYR A 415 -3.96 -19.18 -17.55
N MET A 416 -3.02 -19.95 -18.10
CA MET A 416 -2.80 -21.33 -17.65
C MET A 416 -2.46 -21.40 -16.15
N LEU A 417 -1.81 -20.36 -15.62
CA LEU A 417 -1.55 -20.25 -14.19
C LEU A 417 -2.84 -20.05 -13.39
N VAL A 418 -3.80 -19.28 -13.92
CA VAL A 418 -5.13 -19.10 -13.31
C VAL A 418 -5.89 -20.42 -13.34
N ASP A 419 -5.86 -21.14 -14.47
CA ASP A 419 -6.53 -22.44 -14.61
C ASP A 419 -5.94 -23.47 -13.62
N LYS A 420 -4.61 -23.52 -13.51
CA LYS A 420 -3.89 -24.37 -12.56
C LYS A 420 -4.24 -24.08 -11.10
N LEU A 421 -4.49 -22.81 -10.78
CA LEU A 421 -4.83 -22.33 -9.44
C LEU A 421 -6.33 -22.10 -9.24
N SER A 422 -7.18 -22.57 -10.15
CA SER A 422 -8.62 -22.30 -10.12
C SER A 422 -9.28 -22.83 -8.84
N ASP A 423 -8.96 -24.06 -8.43
CA ASP A 423 -9.45 -24.65 -7.17
C ASP A 423 -8.96 -23.86 -5.94
N ALA A 424 -7.70 -23.41 -5.96
CA ALA A 424 -7.13 -22.59 -4.90
C ALA A 424 -7.81 -21.22 -4.81
N LEU A 425 -8.06 -20.57 -5.95
CA LEU A 425 -8.82 -19.31 -6.02
C LEU A 425 -10.28 -19.50 -5.58
N ALA A 426 -10.88 -20.64 -5.93
CA ALA A 426 -12.23 -20.98 -5.51
C ALA A 426 -12.32 -21.11 -3.98
N ALA A 427 -11.36 -21.82 -3.36
CA ALA A 427 -11.25 -21.99 -1.92
C ALA A 427 -10.84 -20.71 -1.17
N GLN A 428 -10.00 -19.87 -1.79
CA GLN A 428 -9.56 -18.58 -1.23
C GLN A 428 -10.72 -17.64 -0.95
N GLY A 429 -11.68 -17.59 -1.88
CA GLY A 429 -12.81 -16.67 -1.82
C GLY A 429 -12.39 -15.20 -1.79
N TYR A 430 -13.28 -14.35 -1.29
CA TYR A 430 -13.08 -12.92 -1.13
C TYR A 430 -13.86 -12.44 0.10
N PHE A 431 -13.48 -11.28 0.64
CA PHE A 431 -14.22 -10.67 1.73
C PHE A 431 -15.55 -10.10 1.21
N ARG A 432 -16.66 -10.39 1.89
CA ARG A 432 -17.96 -9.78 1.61
C ARG A 432 -18.57 -9.27 2.90
N GLY A 433 -18.81 -7.96 2.96
CA GLY A 433 -19.44 -7.27 4.07
C GLY A 433 -20.66 -6.48 3.62
N ILE A 434 -21.69 -6.44 4.45
CA ILE A 434 -22.90 -5.65 4.23
C ILE A 434 -22.95 -4.53 5.25
N ASP A 435 -23.06 -3.29 4.78
CA ASP A 435 -23.26 -2.12 5.62
C ASP A 435 -24.76 -1.78 5.64
N THR A 436 -25.37 -1.87 6.82
CA THR A 436 -26.80 -1.59 7.01
C THR A 436 -26.96 -0.20 7.62
N PRO A 437 -27.69 0.72 6.97
CA PRO A 437 -27.80 2.11 7.45
C PRO A 437 -28.47 2.24 8.83
N ALA A 438 -29.15 1.19 9.31
CA ALA A 438 -29.85 1.17 10.61
C ALA A 438 -28.98 0.83 11.82
N LYS A 439 -27.71 0.41 11.66
CA LYS A 439 -26.83 0.11 12.80
C LYS A 439 -26.05 1.35 13.23
N VAL A 440 -26.40 1.87 14.41
CA VAL A 440 -25.79 3.04 15.08
C VAL A 440 -24.26 2.90 15.25
N ASP A 441 -23.72 1.69 15.22
CA ASP A 441 -22.29 1.40 15.44
C ASP A 441 -21.42 1.34 14.16
N GLY A 442 -22.00 1.49 12.96
CA GLY A 442 -21.25 1.41 11.70
C GLY A 442 -20.53 0.07 11.45
N ARG A 443 -20.96 -1.00 12.16
CA ARG A 443 -20.40 -2.34 12.03
C ARG A 443 -20.95 -3.03 10.79
N VAL A 444 -20.03 -3.35 9.88
CA VAL A 444 -20.30 -4.15 8.68
C VAL A 444 -20.61 -5.58 9.10
N GLU A 445 -21.74 -6.11 8.64
CA GLU A 445 -22.07 -7.53 8.82
C GLU A 445 -21.23 -8.37 7.84
N VAL A 446 -20.31 -9.15 8.38
CA VAL A 446 -19.42 -10.00 7.60
C VAL A 446 -20.18 -11.24 7.11
N ARG A 447 -20.26 -11.41 5.80
CA ARG A 447 -20.88 -12.57 5.12
C ARG A 447 -19.85 -13.62 4.68
N ALA A 448 -18.68 -13.17 4.26
CA ALA A 448 -17.59 -14.03 3.82
C ALA A 448 -16.24 -13.40 4.15
N LEU A 449 -15.24 -14.26 4.40
CA LEU A 449 -13.86 -13.89 4.64
C LEU A 449 -12.98 -14.53 3.55
N GLN A 450 -11.94 -13.82 3.14
CA GLN A 450 -10.84 -14.37 2.38
C GLN A 450 -9.92 -15.16 3.33
N THR A 451 -9.60 -16.40 2.97
CA THR A 451 -8.90 -17.37 3.84
C THR A 451 -7.45 -17.66 3.43
N SER A 452 -7.07 -17.23 2.23
CA SER A 452 -5.74 -17.41 1.67
C SER A 452 -5.31 -16.21 0.82
N VAL A 453 -4.06 -16.16 0.39
CA VAL A 453 -3.55 -15.09 -0.50
C VAL A 453 -2.64 -15.64 -1.59
N MET A 454 -2.78 -15.07 -2.78
CA MET A 454 -1.83 -15.23 -3.88
C MET A 454 -0.68 -14.24 -3.69
N ARG A 455 0.48 -14.76 -3.30
CA ARG A 455 1.72 -13.97 -3.17
C ARG A 455 2.56 -14.15 -4.43
N VAL A 456 2.68 -13.10 -5.22
CA VAL A 456 3.43 -13.14 -6.49
C VAL A 456 4.81 -12.53 -6.32
N ASN A 457 5.85 -13.31 -6.62
CA ASN A 457 7.24 -12.87 -6.54
C ASN A 457 7.87 -12.80 -7.94
N CYS A 458 8.74 -11.80 -8.13
CA CYS A 458 9.59 -11.67 -9.32
C CYS A 458 10.88 -10.94 -8.94
N MET A 459 12.01 -11.37 -9.49
CA MET A 459 13.32 -10.79 -9.19
C MET A 459 13.52 -9.38 -9.78
N ASP A 460 12.92 -9.08 -10.95
CA ASP A 460 13.33 -7.92 -11.74
C ASP A 460 12.20 -7.14 -12.46
N CYS A 461 10.97 -7.63 -12.55
CA CYS A 461 9.94 -6.93 -13.33
C CYS A 461 8.65 -6.82 -12.54
N LEU A 462 8.41 -5.62 -12.01
CA LEU A 462 7.09 -5.25 -11.47
C LEU A 462 5.99 -5.52 -12.53
N ASP A 463 6.31 -5.34 -13.81
CA ASP A 463 5.41 -5.58 -14.93
C ASP A 463 4.88 -7.03 -14.98
N ARG A 464 5.74 -8.05 -14.75
CA ARG A 464 5.33 -9.47 -14.70
C ARG A 464 4.37 -9.73 -13.55
N THR A 465 4.70 -9.21 -12.36
CA THR A 465 3.85 -9.37 -11.16
C THR A 465 2.51 -8.67 -11.32
N ASN A 466 2.48 -7.48 -11.93
CA ASN A 466 1.23 -6.74 -12.12
C ASN A 466 0.30 -7.45 -13.10
N VAL A 467 0.85 -8.01 -14.19
CA VAL A 467 0.05 -8.81 -15.14
C VAL A 467 -0.58 -10.02 -14.44
N VAL A 468 0.21 -10.81 -13.71
CA VAL A 468 -0.33 -11.98 -12.99
C VAL A 468 -1.35 -11.57 -11.91
N GLN A 469 -1.07 -10.52 -11.12
CA GLN A 469 -2.03 -10.01 -10.14
C GLN A 469 -3.34 -9.52 -10.77
N SER A 470 -3.27 -8.86 -11.94
CA SER A 470 -4.46 -8.43 -12.68
C SER A 470 -5.28 -9.61 -13.22
N MET A 471 -4.64 -10.73 -13.55
CA MET A 471 -5.32 -11.95 -14.03
C MET A 471 -6.09 -12.63 -12.89
N PHE A 472 -5.47 -12.78 -11.72
CA PHE A 472 -6.17 -13.27 -10.54
C PHE A 472 -7.31 -12.34 -10.11
N ALA A 473 -7.07 -11.03 -10.14
CA ALA A 473 -8.08 -10.05 -9.78
C ALA A 473 -9.26 -10.00 -10.77
N ARG A 474 -8.99 -10.25 -12.06
CA ARG A 474 -10.02 -10.42 -13.10
C ARG A 474 -10.85 -11.66 -12.82
N HIS A 475 -10.22 -12.82 -12.62
CA HIS A 475 -10.94 -14.06 -12.33
C HIS A 475 -11.83 -13.91 -11.08
N MET A 476 -11.32 -13.26 -10.04
CA MET A 476 -12.11 -12.98 -8.85
C MET A 476 -13.22 -11.95 -9.10
N LEU A 477 -13.00 -10.94 -9.95
CA LEU A 477 -14.02 -9.97 -10.32
C LEU A 477 -15.17 -10.61 -11.12
N ASP A 478 -14.85 -11.50 -12.06
CA ASP A 478 -15.84 -12.30 -12.79
C ASP A 478 -16.73 -13.04 -11.77
N ARG A 479 -16.12 -13.73 -10.81
CA ARG A 479 -16.83 -14.43 -9.74
C ARG A 479 -17.68 -13.49 -8.89
N ILE A 480 -17.14 -12.35 -8.45
CA ILE A 480 -17.86 -11.34 -7.66
C ILE A 480 -19.11 -10.85 -8.41
N LEU A 481 -18.98 -10.53 -9.70
CA LEU A 481 -20.10 -10.04 -10.51
C LEU A 481 -21.15 -11.12 -10.75
N GLN A 482 -20.74 -12.39 -10.91
CA GLN A 482 -21.65 -13.53 -11.02
C GLN A 482 -22.41 -13.79 -9.71
N GLU A 483 -21.71 -13.82 -8.58
CA GLU A 483 -22.32 -14.06 -7.26
C GLU A 483 -23.19 -12.88 -6.78
N ALA A 484 -22.90 -11.67 -7.23
CA ALA A 484 -23.74 -10.50 -7.03
C ALA A 484 -24.98 -10.47 -7.95
N GLY A 485 -25.12 -11.42 -8.87
CA GLY A 485 -26.26 -11.50 -9.80
C GLY A 485 -26.23 -10.49 -10.94
N LEU A 486 -25.08 -9.86 -11.20
CA LEU A 486 -24.91 -8.86 -12.27
C LEU A 486 -24.57 -9.48 -13.63
N MET A 487 -24.15 -10.75 -13.62
CA MET A 487 -23.73 -11.53 -14.78
C MET A 487 -24.11 -13.02 -14.61
N THR A 488 -24.33 -13.73 -15.71
CA THR A 488 -24.58 -15.18 -15.70
C THR A 488 -23.33 -15.96 -15.29
N ARG A 489 -23.53 -17.06 -14.55
CA ARG A 489 -22.42 -17.94 -14.13
C ARG A 489 -21.67 -18.46 -15.36
N GLY A 490 -20.35 -18.39 -15.32
CA GLY A 490 -19.46 -18.83 -16.42
C GLY A 490 -19.23 -17.80 -17.52
N ALA A 491 -19.94 -16.66 -17.55
CA ALA A 491 -19.61 -15.57 -18.45
C ALA A 491 -18.43 -14.74 -17.91
N SER A 492 -17.71 -14.03 -18.80
CA SER A 492 -16.69 -13.05 -18.39
C SER A 492 -17.20 -11.63 -18.62
N PHE A 493 -16.89 -10.72 -17.70
CA PHE A 493 -17.27 -9.31 -17.82
C PHE A 493 -16.67 -8.66 -19.07
N ARG A 494 -15.58 -9.21 -19.59
CA ARG A 494 -14.97 -8.78 -20.85
C ARG A 494 -15.93 -8.90 -22.03
N ASP A 495 -16.69 -9.99 -22.09
CA ASP A 495 -17.60 -10.28 -23.20
C ASP A 495 -18.95 -9.59 -23.00
N VAL A 496 -19.34 -9.37 -21.74
CA VAL A 496 -20.60 -8.72 -21.37
C VAL A 496 -20.52 -7.19 -21.49
N ASP A 497 -19.41 -6.58 -21.06
CA ASP A 497 -19.23 -5.13 -21.06
C ASP A 497 -17.78 -4.74 -21.44
N PRO A 498 -17.50 -4.59 -22.75
CA PRO A 498 -16.17 -4.20 -23.24
C PRO A 498 -15.69 -2.83 -22.75
N VAL A 499 -16.61 -1.93 -22.38
CA VAL A 499 -16.26 -0.60 -21.84
C VAL A 499 -15.76 -0.73 -20.41
N PHE A 500 -16.44 -1.54 -19.60
CA PHE A 500 -15.99 -1.89 -18.26
C PHE A 500 -14.63 -2.61 -18.28
N GLU A 501 -14.42 -3.49 -19.25
CA GLU A 501 -13.11 -4.13 -19.48
C GLU A 501 -12.00 -3.10 -19.72
N LEU A 502 -12.22 -2.11 -20.58
CA LEU A 502 -11.24 -1.06 -20.83
C LEU A 502 -10.93 -0.27 -19.55
N LEU A 503 -11.95 0.01 -18.72
CA LEU A 503 -11.78 0.66 -17.42
C LEU A 503 -10.90 -0.18 -16.48
N PHE A 504 -11.19 -1.48 -16.34
CA PHE A 504 -10.43 -2.40 -15.51
C PHE A 504 -8.95 -2.43 -15.92
N ARG A 505 -8.69 -2.51 -17.23
CA ARG A 505 -7.34 -2.54 -17.77
C ARG A 505 -6.58 -1.24 -17.53
N ASN A 506 -7.23 -0.10 -17.71
CA ASN A 506 -6.64 1.21 -17.42
C ASN A 506 -6.26 1.33 -15.94
N LEU A 507 -7.15 0.91 -15.04
CA LEU A 507 -6.93 0.93 -13.59
C LEU A 507 -5.68 0.12 -13.19
N TRP A 508 -5.53 -1.09 -13.74
CA TRP A 508 -4.36 -1.95 -13.48
C TRP A 508 -3.08 -1.47 -14.18
N ALA A 509 -3.18 -0.76 -15.30
CA ALA A 509 -2.04 -0.12 -15.95
C ALA A 509 -1.52 1.07 -15.13
N ASP A 510 -2.43 1.93 -14.65
CA ASP A 510 -2.09 3.08 -13.80
C ASP A 510 -1.47 2.61 -12.46
N ASN A 511 -1.95 1.48 -11.92
CA ASN A 511 -1.34 0.82 -10.76
C ASN A 511 0.12 0.39 -11.01
N ALA A 512 0.39 -0.21 -12.18
CA ALA A 512 1.75 -0.61 -12.56
C ALA A 512 2.68 0.61 -12.60
N ASP A 513 2.22 1.71 -13.21
CA ASP A 513 3.00 2.94 -13.38
C ASP A 513 3.36 3.61 -12.05
N VAL A 514 2.37 3.75 -11.16
CA VAL A 514 2.56 4.39 -9.85
C VAL A 514 3.49 3.56 -8.97
N VAL A 515 3.29 2.24 -8.93
CA VAL A 515 4.14 1.39 -8.11
C VAL A 515 5.55 1.25 -8.70
N SER A 516 5.71 1.22 -10.03
CA SER A 516 7.03 1.18 -10.64
C SER A 516 7.80 2.47 -10.38
N SER A 517 7.14 3.62 -10.50
CA SER A 517 7.76 4.92 -10.21
C SER A 517 8.26 4.99 -8.76
N SER A 518 7.49 4.40 -7.84
CA SER A 518 7.85 4.28 -6.43
C SER A 518 9.09 3.40 -6.18
N TYR A 519 9.37 2.45 -7.07
CA TYR A 519 10.42 1.45 -6.90
C TYR A 519 11.72 1.74 -7.68
N ALA A 520 11.58 2.21 -8.92
CA ALA A 520 12.68 2.40 -9.86
C ALA A 520 12.94 3.88 -10.21
N GLY A 521 12.17 4.81 -9.66
CA GLY A 521 12.23 6.24 -10.03
C GLY A 521 11.72 6.53 -11.43
N THR A 522 11.14 5.54 -12.11
CA THR A 522 10.63 5.59 -13.49
C THR A 522 9.30 4.84 -13.58
N GLY A 523 8.42 5.23 -14.52
CA GLY A 523 7.21 4.48 -14.87
C GLY A 523 7.45 2.99 -15.17
N ALA A 524 6.38 2.20 -15.21
CA ALA A 524 6.48 0.78 -15.51
C ALA A 524 6.88 0.58 -16.98
N MET A 525 7.60 -0.51 -17.27
CA MET A 525 7.81 -0.90 -18.67
C MET A 525 6.60 -1.74 -19.10
N LYS A 526 6.26 -1.78 -20.40
CA LYS A 526 5.11 -2.53 -20.93
C LYS A 526 3.73 -2.10 -20.41
N THR A 527 3.58 -0.85 -19.99
CA THR A 527 2.28 -0.29 -19.59
C THR A 527 1.27 -0.32 -20.73
N ASP A 528 1.76 -0.19 -21.96
CA ASP A 528 0.99 -0.37 -23.19
C ASP A 528 0.40 -1.78 -23.32
N VAL A 529 1.16 -2.84 -22.99
CA VAL A 529 0.64 -4.22 -23.01
C VAL A 529 -0.51 -4.40 -22.03
N THR A 530 -0.42 -3.81 -20.84
CA THR A 530 -1.51 -3.84 -19.86
C THR A 530 -2.73 -3.05 -20.36
N ARG A 531 -2.49 -1.87 -20.95
CA ARG A 531 -3.54 -0.94 -21.40
C ARG A 531 -4.26 -1.37 -22.68
N THR A 532 -3.57 -1.90 -23.68
CA THR A 532 -4.14 -2.17 -25.02
C THR A 532 -4.12 -3.65 -25.42
N GLY A 533 -3.21 -4.45 -24.86
CA GLY A 533 -3.24 -5.93 -24.95
C GLY A 533 -2.31 -6.45 -26.04
N HIS A 534 -1.75 -5.52 -26.80
CA HIS A 534 -0.70 -5.73 -27.77
C HIS A 534 0.38 -4.66 -27.56
N ARG A 535 1.61 -4.98 -27.94
CA ARG A 535 2.73 -4.05 -27.83
C ARG A 535 2.66 -2.99 -28.92
N THR A 536 2.72 -1.72 -28.54
CA THR A 536 2.70 -0.60 -29.47
C THR A 536 4.13 -0.11 -29.76
N ARG A 537 4.39 0.39 -30.98
CA ARG A 537 5.71 0.95 -31.33
C ARG A 537 6.10 2.15 -30.44
N VAL A 538 5.10 2.92 -30.01
CA VAL A 538 5.28 4.04 -29.07
C VAL A 538 5.63 3.55 -27.66
N GLY A 539 4.97 2.49 -27.18
CA GLY A 539 5.32 1.84 -25.91
C GLY A 539 6.73 1.24 -25.91
N ALA A 540 7.18 0.66 -27.02
CA ALA A 540 8.55 0.16 -27.13
C ALA A 540 9.63 1.28 -27.06
N LEU A 541 9.36 2.46 -27.60
CA LEU A 541 10.25 3.63 -27.49
C LEU A 541 10.26 4.20 -26.06
N GLN A 542 9.09 4.22 -25.41
CA GLN A 542 8.95 4.63 -24.02
C GLN A 542 9.66 3.67 -23.07
N ASP A 543 9.58 2.36 -23.30
CA ASP A 543 10.33 1.33 -22.59
C ASP A 543 11.84 1.51 -22.77
N ALA A 544 12.31 1.85 -23.97
CA ALA A 544 13.73 2.13 -24.21
C ALA A 544 14.20 3.36 -23.42
N ARG A 545 13.40 4.43 -23.39
CA ARG A 545 13.68 5.63 -22.58
C ARG A 545 13.67 5.33 -21.09
N ILE A 546 12.72 4.52 -20.61
CA ILE A 546 12.66 4.06 -19.22
C ILE A 546 13.88 3.20 -18.88
N GLY A 547 14.29 2.30 -19.78
CA GLY A 547 15.49 1.47 -19.64
C GLY A 547 16.77 2.30 -19.55
N VAL A 548 16.94 3.30 -20.42
CA VAL A 548 18.08 4.24 -20.37
C VAL A 548 18.05 5.10 -19.10
N THR A 549 16.87 5.57 -18.70
CA THR A 549 16.71 6.34 -17.45
C THR A 549 17.04 5.50 -16.23
N ARG A 550 16.61 4.23 -16.19
CA ARG A 550 16.97 3.26 -15.14
C ARG A 550 18.47 3.00 -15.14
N TYR A 551 19.11 2.84 -16.30
CA TYR A 551 20.55 2.66 -16.42
C TYR A 551 21.33 3.87 -15.90
N TYR A 552 20.90 5.09 -16.25
CA TYR A 552 21.53 6.32 -15.79
C TYR A 552 21.34 6.56 -14.27
N LEU A 553 20.11 6.36 -13.76
CA LEU A 553 19.83 6.44 -12.33
C LEU A 553 20.70 5.42 -11.55
N ASN A 554 20.76 4.18 -12.04
CA ASN A 554 21.52 3.08 -11.46
C ASN A 554 23.03 3.36 -11.38
N ASN A 555 23.64 3.87 -12.45
CA ASN A 555 25.10 4.00 -12.50
C ASN A 555 25.65 5.35 -12.03
N PHE A 556 24.83 6.41 -12.04
CA PHE A 556 25.35 7.77 -11.81
C PHE A 556 24.64 8.55 -10.70
N ARG A 557 23.41 8.19 -10.30
CA ARG A 557 22.72 8.85 -9.17
C ARG A 557 22.66 8.02 -7.92
N ASP A 558 22.61 6.70 -8.06
CA ASP A 558 22.63 5.72 -6.96
C ASP A 558 24.06 5.44 -6.41
N VAL A 559 25.11 5.99 -7.04
CA VAL A 559 26.54 5.77 -6.69
C VAL A 559 27.09 6.81 -5.68
N HIS A 560 26.26 7.70 -5.13
CA HIS A 560 26.70 8.48 -3.97
C HIS A 560 26.60 7.61 -2.71
N PRO A 561 27.73 7.27 -2.06
CA PRO A 561 27.71 6.47 -0.85
C PRO A 561 27.01 7.29 0.23
N LEU A 562 25.84 6.84 0.67
CA LEU A 562 25.40 7.14 2.03
C LEU A 562 26.41 6.47 2.95
N PRO A 563 27.08 7.19 3.86
CA PRO A 563 27.90 6.55 4.88
C PRO A 563 26.98 5.67 5.72
N THR A 564 27.22 4.37 5.66
CA THR A 564 26.69 3.39 6.60
C THR A 564 27.16 3.75 7.99
N GLY A 565 26.23 4.12 8.88
CA GLY A 565 26.48 4.29 10.30
C GLY A 565 25.68 5.43 10.89
N LEU A 566 24.42 5.15 11.24
CA LEU A 566 23.73 5.57 12.47
C LEU A 566 22.39 4.83 12.58
#